data_AF-A0A948G3F9-F1
#
_entry.id   AF-A0A948G3F9-F1
#
_cell.length_a   1.000
_cell.length_b   1.000
_cell.length_c   1.000
_cell.angle_alpha   90.00
_cell.angle_beta   90.00
_cell.angle_gamma   90.00
#
_symmetry.space_group_name_H-M   'P 1'
#
loop_
_entity.id
_entity.type
_entity.pdbx_description
1 polymer ?
#
loop_
_entity_poly.entity_id
_entity_poly.type
_entity_poly.pdbx_seq_one_letter_code
_entity_poly.pdbx_strand_id
1 'polypeptide(L)'
;MIPLSIFLIIWLVLLLAYVALAFISIVQMMRFALVGKMAYFSTFIFLSVAAIIILIVSIYLTTVDWTLNLSFGEIITQQIPIL
;
A
#
# COMPACT_ATOMS: atom_id res chain seq x y z
N MET A 1 -11.16 -0.11 17.29
CA MET A 1 -10.67 0.83 16.25
C MET A 1 -9.46 0.19 15.60
N ILE A 2 -9.39 0.11 14.27
CA ILE A 2 -8.23 -0.52 13.59
C ILE A 2 -7.02 0.39 13.78
N PRO A 3 -5.85 -0.14 14.21
CA PRO A 3 -4.63 0.64 14.30
C PRO A 3 -4.27 1.25 12.94
N LEU A 4 -3.95 2.55 12.93
CA LEU A 4 -3.58 3.28 11.71
C LEU A 4 -2.41 2.61 10.96
N SER A 5 -1.46 2.02 11.69
CA SER A 5 -0.33 1.27 11.13
C SER A 5 -0.78 0.09 10.27
N ILE A 6 -1.75 -0.70 10.73
CA ILE A 6 -2.29 -1.85 10.00
C ILE A 6 -3.01 -1.38 8.74
N PHE A 7 -3.81 -0.31 8.84
CA PHE A 7 -4.48 0.29 7.68
C PHE A 7 -3.45 0.75 6.63
N LEU A 8 -2.39 1.45 7.05
CA LEU A 8 -1.34 1.93 6.16
C LEU A 8 -0.56 0.80 5.49
N ILE A 9 -0.33 -0.32 6.17
CA ILE A 9 0.30 -1.51 5.56
C ILE A 9 -0.58 -2.08 4.45
N ILE A 10 -1.86 -2.33 4.73
CA ILE A 10 -2.80 -2.88 3.73
C ILE A 10 -2.88 -1.93 2.54
N TRP A 11 -2.98 -0.63 2.81
CA TRP A 11 -3.02 0.40 1.79
C TRP A 11 -1.74 0.44 0.94
N LEU A 12 -0.56 0.28 1.56
CA LEU A 12 0.73 0.24 0.88
C LEU A 12 0.82 -0.98 -0.07
N VAL A 13 0.30 -2.14 0.34
CA VAL A 13 0.23 -3.33 -0.54
C VAL A 13 -0.67 -3.07 -1.75
N LEU A 14 -1.85 -2.49 -1.55
CA LEU A 14 -2.76 -2.15 -2.64
C LEU A 14 -2.14 -1.10 -3.58
N LEU A 15 -1.46 -0.10 -3.04
CA LEU A 15 -0.76 0.92 -3.81
C LEU A 15 0.36 0.31 -4.67
N LEU A 16 1.15 -0.63 -4.11
CA LEU A 16 2.18 -1.36 -4.87
C LEU A 16 1.59 -2.18 -6.01
N ALA A 17 0.48 -2.89 -5.77
CA ALA A 17 -0.23 -3.62 -6.82
C ALA A 17 -0.71 -2.67 -7.93
N TYR A 18 -1.21 -1.50 -7.57
CA TYR A 18 -1.68 -0.50 -8.52
C TYR A 18 -0.53 0.13 -9.31
N VAL A 19 0.62 0.40 -8.68
CA VAL A 19 1.85 0.83 -9.35
C VAL A 19 2.32 -0.21 -10.37
N ALA A 20 2.27 -1.51 -10.03
CA ALA A 20 2.61 -2.57 -10.97
C ALA A 20 1.68 -2.58 -12.20
N LEU A 21 0.38 -2.42 -12.01
CA LEU A 21 -0.59 -2.32 -13.10
C LEU A 21 -0.37 -1.06 -13.96
N ALA A 22 -0.07 0.07 -13.34
CA ALA A 22 0.26 1.31 -14.05
C ALA A 22 1.55 1.15 -14.88
N PHE A 23 2.55 0.45 -14.35
CA PHE A 23 3.78 0.13 -15.08
C PHE A 23 3.52 -0.75 -16.30
N ILE A 24 2.73 -1.82 -16.13
CA ILE A 24 2.29 -2.68 -17.25
C ILE A 24 1.56 -1.84 -18.30
N SER A 25 0.71 -0.91 -17.87
CA SER A 25 -0.03 -0.02 -18.77
C SER A 25 0.91 0.85 -19.61
N ILE A 26 1.95 1.44 -19.02
CA ILE A 26 2.96 2.19 -19.79
C ILE A 26 3.67 1.30 -20.80
N VAL A 27 4.09 0.10 -20.38
CA VAL A 27 4.76 -0.86 -21.28
C VAL A 27 3.86 -1.24 -22.46
N GLN A 28 2.56 -1.44 -22.20
CA GLN A 28 1.58 -1.71 -23.25
C GLN A 28 1.36 -0.50 -24.17
N MET A 29 1.24 0.71 -23.63
CA MET A 29 1.13 1.92 -24.42
C MET A 29 2.33 2.07 -25.35
N MET A 30 3.55 1.87 -24.83
CA MET A 30 4.80 1.94 -25.61
C MET A 30 4.85 0.89 -26.72
N ARG A 31 4.42 -0.34 -26.41
CA ARG A 31 4.45 -1.46 -27.37
C ARG A 31 3.48 -1.26 -28.52
N PHE A 32 2.28 -0.77 -28.24
CA PHE A 32 1.21 -0.70 -29.24
C PHE A 32 1.05 0.70 -29.86
N ALA A 33 1.78 1.72 -29.38
CA ALA A 33 1.72 3.11 -29.85
C ALA A 33 0.30 3.69 -29.96
N LEU A 34 -0.65 3.14 -29.20
CA LEU A 34 -2.08 3.37 -29.40
C LEU A 34 -2.58 4.69 -28.76
N VAL A 35 -1.75 5.36 -27.96
CA VAL A 35 -2.21 6.38 -27.01
C VAL A 35 -1.46 7.71 -27.19
N GLY A 36 -2.19 8.81 -27.05
CA GLY A 36 -1.65 10.17 -27.15
C GLY A 36 -0.67 10.52 -26.03
N LYS A 37 0.24 11.47 -26.31
CA LYS A 37 1.29 11.95 -25.39
C LYS A 37 0.76 12.34 -24.00
N MET A 38 -0.48 12.83 -23.93
CA MET A 38 -1.12 13.23 -22.66
C MET A 38 -1.36 12.06 -21.70
N ALA A 39 -1.65 10.85 -22.19
CA ALA A 39 -1.90 9.72 -21.30
C ALA A 39 -0.60 9.13 -20.72
N TYR A 40 0.49 9.20 -21.49
CA TYR A 40 1.83 8.89 -20.97
C TYR A 40 2.20 9.84 -19.85
N PHE A 41 1.98 11.15 -20.06
CA PHE A 41 2.29 12.18 -19.08
C PHE A 41 1.50 12.00 -17.79
N SER A 42 0.18 11.76 -17.88
CA SER A 42 -0.65 11.54 -16.68
C SER A 42 -0.26 10.27 -15.93
N THR A 43 0.04 9.17 -16.63
CA THR A 43 0.46 7.92 -16.01
C THR A 43 1.83 8.06 -15.35
N PHE A 44 2.74 8.84 -15.95
CA PHE A 44 4.06 9.12 -15.36
C PHE A 44 3.97 10.00 -14.10
N ILE A 45 3.12 11.03 -14.12
CA ILE A 45 2.84 11.83 -12.91
C ILE A 45 2.29 10.93 -11.80
N PHE A 46 1.33 10.06 -12.14
CA PHE A 46 0.74 9.14 -11.18
C PHE A 46 1.80 8.24 -10.52
N LEU A 47 2.69 7.64 -11.32
CA LEU A 47 3.80 6.82 -10.81
C LEU A 47 4.75 7.63 -9.92
N SER A 48 5.04 8.87 -10.30
CA SER A 48 5.92 9.76 -9.53
C SER A 48 5.33 10.09 -8.17
N VAL A 49 4.05 10.45 -8.12
CA VAL A 49 3.33 10.73 -6.87
C VAL A 49 3.24 9.47 -6.01
N ALA A 50 2.92 8.32 -6.61
CA ALA A 50 2.87 7.04 -5.91
C ALA A 50 4.22 6.69 -5.27
N ALA A 51 5.34 6.91 -5.96
CA ALA A 51 6.68 6.67 -5.43
C ALA A 51 7.00 7.55 -4.20
N ILE A 52 6.65 8.84 -4.25
CA ILE A 52 6.84 9.78 -3.12
C ILE A 52 6.03 9.31 -1.91
N ILE A 53 4.77 8.95 -2.15
CA ILE A 53 3.85 8.47 -1.11
C ILE A 53 4.38 7.18 -0.46
N ILE A 54 4.81 6.21 -1.26
CA ILE A 54 5.38 4.96 -0.75
C ILE A 54 6.57 5.25 0.16
N LEU A 55 7.45 6.17 -0.24
CA LEU A 55 8.62 6.56 0.54
C LEU A 55 8.21 7.18 1.88
N ILE A 56 7.28 8.13 1.89
CA ILE A 56 6.79 8.79 3.11
C ILE A 56 6.14 7.77 4.06
N VAL A 57 5.26 6.92 3.55
CA VAL A 57 4.58 5.90 4.39
C VAL A 57 5.58 4.87 4.91
N SER A 58 6.55 4.47 4.10
CA SER A 58 7.61 3.54 4.54
C SER A 58 8.42 4.14 5.68
N ILE A 59 8.82 5.42 5.60
CA ILE A 59 9.50 6.12 6.70
C ILE A 59 8.62 6.16 7.95
N TYR A 60 7.34 6.52 7.82
CA TYR A 60 6.42 6.53 8.95
C TYR A 60 6.34 5.16 9.64
N LEU A 61 6.22 4.07 8.88
CA LEU A 61 6.15 2.71 9.43
C LEU A 61 7.42 2.29 10.19
N THR A 62 8.59 2.87 9.91
CA THR A 62 9.81 2.62 10.71
C THR A 62 9.76 3.24 12.10
N THR A 63 8.92 4.27 12.30
CA THR A 63 8.76 4.95 13.60
C THR A 63 7.70 4.30 14.49
N VAL A 64 6.91 3.37 13.95
CA VAL A 64 5.86 2.66 14.68
C VAL A 64 6.49 1.62 15.60
N ASP A 65 6.10 1.64 16.88
CA ASP A 65 6.42 0.56 17.81
C ASP A 65 5.51 -0.66 17.52
N TRP A 66 6.13 -1.72 17.03
CA TRP A 66 5.48 -2.98 16.66
C TRP A 66 5.20 -3.88 17.87
N THR A 67 5.84 -3.64 19.01
CA THR A 67 5.69 -4.47 20.21
C THR A 67 4.35 -4.25 20.90
N LEU A 68 3.80 -3.04 20.81
CA LEU A 68 2.53 -2.64 21.43
C LEU A 68 1.28 -2.98 20.58
N ASN A 69 1.42 -3.22 19.28
CA ASN A 69 0.29 -3.32 18.34
C ASN A 69 -0.03 -4.74 17.82
N LEU A 70 0.76 -5.75 18.21
CA LEU A 70 0.60 -7.14 17.76
C LEU A 70 0.03 -8.07 18.86
N SER A 71 -0.70 -7.54 19.85
CA SER A 71 -1.50 -8.37 20.75
C SER A 71 -2.74 -8.88 20.01
N PHE A 72 -2.53 -9.89 19.16
CA PHE A 72 -3.60 -10.68 18.55
C PHE A 72 -4.04 -11.85 19.45
N GLY A 73 -3.45 -11.98 20.64
CA GLY A 73 -3.53 -13.18 21.49
C GLY A 73 -4.61 -13.17 22.58
N GLU A 74 -5.23 -12.04 22.90
CA GLU A 74 -6.19 -11.97 24.02
C GLU A 74 -7.65 -12.27 23.62
N ILE A 75 -7.94 -12.45 22.33
CA ILE A 75 -9.32 -12.69 21.86
C ILE A 75 -9.74 -14.17 22.01
N ILE A 76 -8.79 -15.11 22.15
CA ILE A 76 -9.11 -16.56 22.11
C ILE A 76 -9.21 -17.21 23.49
N THR A 77 -8.65 -16.61 24.56
CA THR A 77 -8.53 -17.29 25.87
C THR A 77 -9.51 -16.86 26.96
N GLN A 78 -10.33 -15.81 26.77
CA GLN A 78 -11.24 -15.33 27.83
C GLN A 78 -12.66 -15.94 27.83
N GLN A 79 -12.91 -17.03 27.09
CA GLN A 79 -14.28 -17.58 26.96
C GLN A 79 -14.51 -19.00 27.51
N ILE A 80 -13.72 -19.45 28.49
CA ILE A 80 -14.09 -20.64 29.27
C ILE A 80 -14.01 -20.34 30.78
N PRO A 81 -15.13 -19.94 31.41
CA PRO A 81 -15.24 -20.05 32.86
C PRO A 81 -15.34 -21.55 33.19
N ILE A 82 -14.23 -22.16 33.63
CA ILE A 82 -14.27 -23.43 34.33
C ILE A 82 -14.46 -23.11 35.81
N LEU A 83 -15.69 -23.35 36.28
CA LEU A 83 -16.18 -23.48 37.67
C LEU A 83 -15.95 -22.29 38.61
#